data_AF-A0A6G5RDQ9-F1
#
_entry.id   AF-A0A6G5RDQ9-F1
#
_cell.length_a   1.000
_cell.length_b   1.000
_cell.length_c   1.000
_cell.angle_alpha   90.00
_cell.angle_beta   90.00
_cell.angle_gamma   90.00
#
_symmetry.space_group_name_H-M   'P 1'
#
loop_
_entity.id
_entity.type
_entity.pdbx_description
1 polymer ?
#
loop_
_entity_poly.entity_id
_entity_poly.type
_entity_poly.pdbx_seq_one_letter_code
_entity_poly.pdbx_strand_id
1 'polypeptide(L)'
;MDRLQFSAWQYVAEILPAEELPMLAAHALVDGRDSPALRELAGLPRRSDPAEARELYVLALCELGMPLPDEETAGRCLLVRLAFGLVHGELSPQDVGNGLSMTVTARTREETRFLSVAADYSEWLGPDELPGWEKELRTAAHSLAAATDLGPSIGVPCGRSD
;
A
#
# COMPACT_ATOMS: atom_id res chain seq x y z
N MET A 1 2.31 12.98 -9.94
CA MET A 1 2.69 12.34 -8.67
C MET A 1 3.82 11.39 -8.97
N ASP A 2 4.87 11.42 -8.17
CA ASP A 2 6.06 10.60 -8.40
C ASP A 2 5.72 9.13 -8.09
N ARG A 3 5.73 8.28 -9.13
CA ARG A 3 5.39 6.85 -9.00
C ARG A 3 6.33 6.14 -8.04
N LEU A 4 7.59 6.58 -7.96
CA LEU A 4 8.61 6.02 -7.09
C LEU A 4 8.37 6.38 -5.61
N GLN A 5 7.80 7.55 -5.33
CA GLN A 5 7.36 7.89 -3.97
C GLN A 5 6.11 7.12 -3.56
N PHE A 6 5.17 6.92 -4.50
CA PHE A 6 3.98 6.13 -4.23
C PHE A 6 4.32 4.66 -3.96
N SER A 7 5.33 4.10 -4.63
CA SER A 7 5.74 2.72 -4.38
C SER A 7 6.46 2.51 -3.03
N ALA A 8 6.95 3.57 -2.37
CA ALA A 8 7.64 3.45 -1.09
C ALA A 8 6.74 2.89 0.02
N TRP A 9 5.50 3.38 0.14
CA TRP A 9 4.57 2.84 1.13
C TRP A 9 4.08 1.44 0.74
N GLN A 10 3.94 1.16 -0.56
CA GLN A 10 3.56 -0.17 -1.07
C GLN A 10 4.63 -1.22 -0.78
N TYR A 11 5.90 -0.82 -0.84
CA TYR A 11 7.05 -1.63 -0.47
C TYR A 11 7.01 -1.98 1.03
N VAL A 12 6.82 -0.99 1.91
CA VAL A 12 6.71 -1.21 3.36
C VAL A 12 5.48 -2.03 3.71
N ALA A 13 4.39 -1.86 2.96
CA ALA A 13 3.18 -2.68 3.07
C ALA A 13 3.28 -4.07 2.44
N GLU A 14 4.43 -4.46 1.91
CA GLU A 14 4.66 -5.77 1.30
C GLU A 14 3.66 -6.13 0.17
N ILE A 15 3.01 -5.12 -0.41
CA ILE A 15 2.06 -5.27 -1.52
C ILE A 15 2.70 -5.03 -2.88
N LEU A 16 3.94 -4.53 -2.92
CA LEU A 16 4.71 -4.33 -4.14
C LEU A 16 5.53 -5.59 -4.46
N PRO A 17 5.19 -6.34 -5.52
CA PRO A 17 5.96 -7.52 -5.92
C PRO A 17 7.36 -7.12 -6.41
N ALA A 18 8.36 -7.95 -6.09
CA ALA A 18 9.75 -7.65 -6.43
C ALA A 18 9.98 -7.61 -7.96
N GLU A 19 9.19 -8.37 -8.72
CA GLU A 19 9.24 -8.46 -10.17
C GLU A 19 8.81 -7.18 -10.89
N GLU A 20 8.11 -6.28 -10.19
CA GLU A 20 7.72 -4.97 -10.72
C GLU A 20 8.79 -3.89 -10.50
N LEU A 21 9.72 -4.10 -9.55
CA LEU A 21 10.75 -3.13 -9.19
C LEU A 21 11.65 -2.70 -10.36
N PRO A 22 12.11 -3.61 -11.26
CA PRO A 22 12.93 -3.20 -12.40
C PRO A 22 12.19 -2.27 -13.36
N MET A 23 10.91 -2.55 -13.65
CA MET A 23 10.11 -1.72 -14.55
C MET A 23 9.76 -0.38 -13.89
N LEU A 24 9.53 -0.37 -12.58
CA LEU A 24 9.32 0.85 -11.82
C LEU A 24 10.57 1.74 -11.84
N ALA A 25 11.75 1.15 -11.68
CA ALA A 25 13.03 1.86 -11.79
C ALA A 25 13.26 2.43 -13.19
N ALA A 26 12.94 1.67 -14.24
CA ALA A 26 13.03 2.14 -15.62
C ALA A 26 12.14 3.38 -15.87
N HIS A 27 10.91 3.40 -15.34
CA HIS A 27 10.05 4.58 -15.43
C HIS A 27 10.62 5.78 -14.66
N ALA A 28 11.15 5.55 -13.45
CA ALA A 28 11.75 6.62 -12.66
C ALA A 28 12.96 7.27 -13.36
N LEU A 29 13.79 6.48 -14.05
CA LEU A 29 14.88 7.00 -14.90
C LEU A 29 14.35 7.88 -16.04
N VAL A 30 13.26 7.47 -16.70
CA VAL A 30 12.60 8.28 -17.75
C VAL A 30 12.01 9.57 -17.19
N ASP A 31 11.50 9.54 -15.96
CA ASP A 31 10.98 10.70 -15.25
C ASP A 31 12.09 11.64 -14.72
N GLY A 32 13.36 11.33 -14.99
CA GLY A 32 14.52 12.14 -14.63
C GLY A 32 15.04 11.92 -13.21
N ARG A 33 14.56 10.89 -12.50
CA ARG A 33 15.14 10.41 -11.25
C ARG A 33 16.30 9.50 -11.60
N ASP A 34 17.52 9.90 -11.24
CA ASP A 34 18.70 9.15 -11.64
C ASP A 34 19.61 8.89 -10.45
N SER A 35 19.93 7.62 -10.24
CA SER A 35 20.88 7.16 -9.22
C SER A 35 21.58 5.89 -9.72
N PRO A 36 22.82 5.62 -9.27
CA PRO A 36 23.54 4.39 -9.63
C PRO A 36 22.73 3.12 -9.37
N ALA A 37 22.15 2.97 -8.18
CA ALA A 37 21.36 1.79 -7.82
C ALA A 37 20.07 1.67 -8.63
N LEU A 38 19.45 2.81 -9.00
CA LEU A 38 18.24 2.80 -9.81
C LEU A 38 18.51 2.31 -11.24
N ARG A 39 19.66 2.66 -11.83
CA ARG A 39 20.08 2.14 -13.15
C ARG A 39 20.36 0.64 -13.11
N GLU A 40 20.96 0.17 -12.04
CA GLU A 40 21.23 -1.26 -11.83
C GLU A 40 19.91 -2.04 -11.68
N LEU A 41 18.99 -1.54 -10.84
CA LEU A 41 17.66 -2.11 -10.66
C LEU A 41 16.88 -2.18 -11.98
N ALA A 42 16.91 -1.12 -12.79
CA ALA A 42 16.26 -1.09 -14.09
C ALA A 42 16.85 -2.08 -15.10
N GLY A 43 18.12 -2.45 -14.91
CA GLY A 43 18.83 -3.44 -15.73
C GLY A 43 18.58 -4.89 -15.32
N LEU A 44 17.95 -5.15 -14.16
CA LEU A 44 17.72 -6.51 -13.70
C LEU A 44 16.72 -7.26 -14.60
N PRO A 45 17.00 -8.53 -14.96
CA PRO A 45 16.00 -9.36 -15.62
C PRO A 45 14.82 -9.63 -14.67
N ARG A 46 13.63 -9.84 -15.24
CA ARG A 46 12.39 -10.13 -14.48
C ARG A 46 12.47 -11.38 -13.59
N ARG A 47 13.45 -12.26 -13.81
CA ARG A 47 13.70 -13.48 -13.02
C ARG A 47 14.92 -13.36 -12.08
N SER A 48 15.36 -12.14 -11.80
CA SER A 48 16.41 -11.90 -10.79
C SER A 48 15.94 -12.32 -9.40
N ASP A 49 16.91 -12.43 -8.49
CA ASP A 49 16.65 -12.69 -7.08
C ASP A 49 15.75 -11.57 -6.52
N PRO A 50 14.57 -11.89 -5.96
CA PRO A 50 13.71 -10.88 -5.34
C PRO A 50 14.39 -10.15 -4.18
N ALA A 51 15.35 -10.76 -3.48
CA ALA A 51 16.11 -10.09 -2.42
C ALA A 51 17.01 -8.98 -3.00
N GLU A 52 17.75 -9.27 -4.06
CA GLU A 52 18.61 -8.32 -4.77
C GLU A 52 17.81 -7.11 -5.29
N ALA A 53 16.65 -7.36 -5.91
CA ALA A 53 15.80 -6.29 -6.42
C ALA A 53 15.30 -5.37 -5.28
N ARG A 54 14.95 -5.95 -4.12
CA ARG A 54 14.51 -5.19 -2.93
C ARG A 54 15.65 -4.36 -2.33
N GLU A 55 16.85 -4.92 -2.23
CA GLU A 55 18.04 -4.23 -1.72
C GLU A 55 18.39 -3.02 -2.60
N LEU A 56 18.43 -3.20 -3.93
CA LEU A 56 18.70 -2.11 -4.87
C LEU A 56 17.61 -1.04 -4.84
N TYR A 57 16.35 -1.41 -4.62
CA TYR A 57 15.26 -0.45 -4.49
C TYR A 57 15.43 0.44 -3.25
N VAL A 58 15.73 -0.15 -2.10
CA VAL A 58 15.98 0.60 -0.86
C VAL A 58 17.21 1.50 -1.02
N LEU A 59 18.28 0.99 -1.65
CA LEU A 59 19.48 1.77 -1.93
C LEU A 59 19.18 2.96 -2.85
N ALA A 60 18.41 2.75 -3.93
CA ALA A 60 18.03 3.81 -4.86
C ALA A 60 17.21 4.91 -4.18
N LEU A 61 16.26 4.55 -3.31
CA LEU A 61 15.50 5.53 -2.53
C LEU A 61 16.41 6.35 -1.61
N CYS A 62 17.35 5.71 -0.92
CA CYS A 62 18.36 6.38 -0.09
C CYS A 62 19.22 7.36 -0.91
N GLU A 63 19.75 6.93 -2.06
CA GLU A 63 20.56 7.77 -2.95
C GLU A 63 19.80 9.00 -3.47
N LEU A 64 18.49 8.85 -3.72
CA LEU A 64 17.62 9.93 -4.18
C LEU A 64 17.09 10.81 -3.03
N GLY A 65 17.48 10.54 -1.79
CA GLY A 65 17.01 11.29 -0.61
C GLY A 65 15.54 11.09 -0.29
N MET A 66 14.97 9.95 -0.68
CA MET A 66 13.57 9.59 -0.46
C MET A 66 13.48 8.58 0.70
N PRO A 67 13.15 9.01 1.93
CA PRO A 67 13.03 8.08 3.04
C PRO A 67 11.81 7.16 2.84
N LEU A 68 11.95 5.90 3.29
CA LEU A 68 10.81 5.02 3.43
C LEU A 68 9.86 5.55 4.52
N PRO A 69 8.54 5.48 4.31
CA PRO A 69 7.59 5.78 5.37
C PRO A 69 7.73 4.77 6.51
N ASP A 70 7.35 5.18 7.72
CA ASP A 70 7.22 4.24 8.83
C ASP A 70 6.08 3.23 8.60
N GLU A 71 6.14 2.11 9.32
CA GLU A 71 5.14 1.03 9.23
C GLU A 71 3.72 1.54 9.52
N GLU A 72 3.60 2.49 10.45
CA GLU A 72 2.31 3.08 10.82
C GLU A 72 1.68 3.85 9.65
N THR A 73 2.46 4.69 8.97
CA THR A 73 2.04 5.47 7.81
C THR A 73 1.73 4.55 6.63
N ALA A 74 2.56 3.53 6.40
CA ALA A 74 2.33 2.55 5.35
C ALA A 74 1.04 1.75 5.60
N GLY A 75 0.81 1.32 6.84
CA GLY A 75 -0.42 0.62 7.23
C GLY A 75 -1.67 1.47 7.05
N ARG A 76 -1.61 2.76 7.38
CA ARG A 76 -2.73 3.69 7.14
C ARG A 76 -3.00 3.89 5.64
N CYS A 77 -1.95 4.03 4.83
CA CYS A 77 -2.09 4.10 3.37
C CYS A 77 -2.72 2.81 2.80
N LEU A 78 -2.35 1.65 3.35
CA LEU A 78 -2.97 0.37 2.99
C LEU A 78 -4.47 0.35 3.32
N LEU A 79 -4.87 0.73 4.53
CA LEU A 79 -6.29 0.79 4.91
C LEU A 79 -7.11 1.70 4.00
N VAL A 80 -6.59 2.89 3.70
CA VAL A 80 -7.23 3.84 2.80
C VAL A 80 -7.35 3.23 1.40
N ARG A 81 -6.28 2.63 0.85
CA ARG A 81 -6.33 1.98 -0.47
C ARG A 81 -7.37 0.87 -0.53
N LEU A 82 -7.43 0.01 0.49
CA LEU A 82 -8.40 -1.09 0.55
C LEU A 82 -9.84 -0.57 0.62
N ALA A 83 -10.09 0.46 1.43
CA ALA A 83 -11.41 1.08 1.53
C ALA A 83 -11.84 1.74 0.22
N PHE A 84 -10.97 2.52 -0.42
CA PHE A 84 -11.27 3.12 -1.73
C PHE A 84 -11.47 2.06 -2.82
N GLY A 85 -10.60 1.05 -2.90
CA GLY A 85 -10.73 -0.04 -3.86
C GLY A 85 -12.05 -0.81 -3.71
N LEU A 86 -12.50 -1.03 -2.47
CA LEU A 86 -13.80 -1.65 -2.19
C LEU A 86 -14.99 -0.76 -2.60
N VAL A 87 -14.89 0.54 -2.33
CA VAL A 87 -15.93 1.53 -2.68
C VAL A 87 -16.06 1.70 -4.20
N HIS A 88 -14.95 1.71 -4.92
CA HIS A 88 -14.93 1.81 -6.38
C HIS A 88 -15.20 0.49 -7.11
N GLY A 89 -15.27 -0.63 -6.38
CA GLY A 89 -15.49 -1.96 -6.95
C GLY A 89 -14.27 -2.54 -7.66
N GLU A 90 -13.08 -2.01 -7.40
CA GLU A 90 -11.80 -2.54 -7.89
C GLU A 90 -11.34 -3.76 -7.08
N LEU A 91 -11.75 -3.84 -5.82
CA LEU A 91 -11.48 -4.96 -4.92
C LEU A 91 -12.79 -5.60 -4.47
N SER A 92 -12.79 -6.93 -4.39
CA SER A 92 -13.89 -7.64 -3.73
C SER A 92 -13.75 -7.52 -2.20
N PRO A 93 -14.84 -7.71 -1.44
CA PRO A 93 -14.77 -7.77 0.02
C PRO A 93 -13.73 -8.77 0.53
N GLN A 94 -13.61 -9.92 -0.15
CA GLN A 94 -12.67 -10.99 0.19
C GLN A 94 -11.21 -10.56 -0.04
N ASP A 95 -10.94 -9.81 -1.10
CA ASP A 95 -9.61 -9.25 -1.37
C ASP A 95 -9.18 -8.28 -0.26
N VAL A 96 -10.13 -7.55 0.33
CA VAL A 96 -9.86 -6.65 1.46
C VAL A 96 -9.52 -7.43 2.73
N GLY A 97 -10.28 -8.49 3.03
CA GLY A 97 -9.99 -9.36 4.17
C GLY A 97 -8.62 -10.02 4.09
N ASN A 98 -8.24 -10.49 2.89
CA ASN A 98 -6.93 -11.10 2.63
C ASN A 98 -5.80 -10.09 2.40
N GLY A 99 -6.12 -8.82 2.11
CA GLY A 99 -5.17 -7.79 1.71
C GLY A 99 -4.44 -7.11 2.87
N LEU A 100 -4.77 -7.44 4.12
CA LEU A 100 -4.06 -6.98 5.30
C LEU A 100 -2.77 -7.80 5.50
N SER A 101 -1.73 -7.41 4.76
CA SER A 101 -0.38 -8.02 4.82
C SER A 101 0.37 -7.68 6.11
N MET A 102 0.01 -6.60 6.82
CA MET A 102 0.69 -6.14 8.02
C MET A 102 -0.29 -5.79 9.15
N THR A 103 0.23 -5.72 10.38
CA THR A 103 -0.52 -5.18 11.51
C THR A 103 -0.62 -3.66 11.39
N VAL A 104 -1.83 -3.13 11.28
CA VAL A 104 -2.05 -1.69 11.19
C VAL A 104 -2.59 -1.13 12.49
N THR A 105 -1.98 -0.05 12.98
CA THR A 105 -2.50 0.70 14.14
C THR A 105 -3.48 1.78 13.66
N ALA A 106 -4.74 1.67 14.08
CA ALA A 106 -5.76 2.67 13.79
C ALA A 106 -5.63 3.91 14.71
N ARG A 107 -5.78 5.11 14.16
CA ARG A 107 -5.81 6.38 14.90
C ARG A 107 -7.20 6.99 15.01
N THR A 108 -8.05 6.75 14.02
CA THR A 108 -9.42 7.27 13.97
C THR A 108 -10.44 6.18 14.25
N ARG A 109 -11.65 6.58 14.66
CA ARG A 109 -12.75 5.65 14.91
C ARG A 109 -13.13 4.88 13.64
N GLU A 110 -13.04 5.54 12.50
CA GLU A 110 -13.36 5.02 11.18
C GLU A 110 -12.32 3.97 10.74
N GLU A 111 -11.03 4.26 10.93
CA GLU A 111 -9.94 3.29 10.72
C GLU A 111 -10.12 2.07 11.64
N THR A 112 -10.40 2.28 12.94
CA THR A 112 -10.62 1.16 13.90
C THR A 112 -11.80 0.31 13.50
N ARG A 113 -12.91 0.94 13.08
CA ARG A 113 -14.11 0.22 12.65
C ARG A 113 -13.85 -0.62 11.40
N PHE A 114 -13.20 -0.04 10.40
CA PHE A 114 -12.87 -0.75 9.17
C PHE A 114 -11.90 -1.91 9.42
N LEU A 115 -10.84 -1.67 10.20
CA LEU A 115 -9.86 -2.70 10.57
C LEU A 115 -10.52 -3.84 11.34
N SER A 116 -11.39 -3.55 12.30
CA SER A 116 -12.09 -4.58 13.09
C SER A 116 -12.96 -5.47 12.20
N VAL A 117 -13.73 -4.89 11.28
CA VAL A 117 -14.60 -5.68 10.39
C VAL A 117 -13.78 -6.46 9.36
N ALA A 118 -12.67 -5.90 8.87
CA ALA A 118 -11.78 -6.61 7.95
C ALA A 118 -11.05 -7.77 8.65
N ALA A 119 -10.63 -7.61 9.90
CA ALA A 119 -9.98 -8.64 10.70
C ALA A 119 -10.94 -9.77 11.13
N ASP A 120 -12.23 -9.50 11.22
CA ASP A 120 -13.27 -10.51 11.45
C ASP A 120 -13.50 -11.43 10.22
N TYR A 121 -12.86 -11.15 9.09
CA TYR A 121 -12.89 -12.06 7.95
C TYR A 121 -12.30 -13.42 8.32
N SER A 122 -13.09 -14.46 8.05
CA SER A 122 -12.64 -15.84 8.15
C SER A 122 -13.06 -16.59 6.90
N GLU A 123 -12.15 -17.40 6.35
CA GLU A 123 -12.47 -18.35 5.27
C GLU A 123 -13.56 -19.36 5.67
N TRP A 124 -13.86 -19.45 6.98
CA TRP A 124 -14.87 -20.32 7.57
C TRP A 124 -16.21 -19.62 7.85
N LEU A 125 -16.40 -18.35 7.42
CA LEU A 125 -17.68 -17.65 7.52
C LEU A 125 -18.79 -18.45 6.83
N GLY A 126 -19.91 -18.64 7.53
CA GLY A 126 -21.06 -19.32 6.97
C GLY A 126 -21.64 -18.57 5.76
N PRO A 127 -22.25 -19.26 4.78
CA PRO A 127 -22.85 -18.61 3.61
C PRO A 127 -23.98 -17.62 3.97
N ASP A 128 -24.58 -17.76 5.14
CA ASP A 128 -25.61 -16.86 5.66
C ASP A 128 -25.02 -15.61 6.35
N GLU A 129 -23.78 -15.70 6.86
CA GLU A 129 -23.08 -14.63 7.59
C GLU A 129 -22.27 -13.73 6.64
N LEU A 130 -21.75 -14.32 5.56
CA LEU A 130 -20.93 -13.65 4.55
C LEU A 130 -21.62 -12.41 3.94
N PRO A 131 -22.90 -12.42 3.52
CA PRO A 131 -23.56 -11.23 3.01
C PRO A 131 -23.72 -10.11 4.05
N GLY A 132 -23.87 -10.47 5.33
CA GLY A 132 -23.95 -9.53 6.44
C GLY A 132 -22.61 -8.83 6.66
N TRP A 133 -21.55 -9.63 6.75
CA TRP A 133 -20.17 -9.14 6.85
C TRP A 133 -19.78 -8.24 5.67
N GLU A 134 -20.05 -8.65 4.43
CA GLU A 134 -19.73 -7.83 3.24
C GLU A 134 -20.42 -6.47 3.27
N LYS A 135 -21.67 -6.42 3.74
CA LYS A 135 -22.44 -5.18 3.87
C LYS A 135 -21.85 -4.28 4.95
N GLU A 136 -21.44 -4.85 6.08
CA GLU A 136 -20.78 -4.11 7.15
C GLU A 136 -19.42 -3.56 6.72
N LEU A 137 -18.62 -4.38 6.04
CA LEU A 137 -17.32 -3.99 5.50
C LEU A 137 -17.45 -2.83 4.52
N ARG A 138 -18.40 -2.91 3.58
CA ARG A 138 -18.67 -1.84 2.61
C ARG A 138 -19.14 -0.56 3.31
N THR A 139 -19.96 -0.68 4.35
CA THR A 139 -20.42 0.47 5.15
C THR A 139 -19.25 1.14 5.88
N ALA A 140 -18.36 0.34 6.47
CA ALA A 140 -17.16 0.84 7.13
C ALA A 140 -16.19 1.50 6.13
N ALA A 141 -16.00 0.91 4.95
CA ALA A 141 -15.18 1.47 3.87
C ALA A 141 -15.70 2.81 3.37
N HIS A 142 -17.01 2.95 3.14
CA HIS A 142 -17.61 4.25 2.79
C HIS A 142 -17.42 5.29 3.89
N SER A 143 -17.54 4.89 5.16
CA SER A 143 -17.33 5.81 6.30
C SER A 143 -15.88 6.29 6.36
N LEU A 144 -14.92 5.38 6.16
CA LEU A 144 -13.50 5.70 6.11
C LEU A 144 -13.17 6.58 4.89
N ALA A 145 -13.64 6.25 3.70
CA ALA A 145 -13.43 7.04 2.48
C ALA A 145 -14.03 8.45 2.59
N ALA A 146 -15.17 8.60 3.27
CA ALA A 146 -15.79 9.92 3.49
C ALA A 146 -15.08 10.75 4.58
N ALA A 147 -14.55 10.10 5.63
CA ALA A 147 -13.77 10.76 6.67
C ALA A 147 -12.35 11.14 6.20
N THR A 148 -11.86 10.39 5.23
CA THR A 148 -10.57 10.64 4.61
C THR A 148 -10.77 11.66 3.48
N ASP A 149 -10.61 12.96 3.79
CA ASP A 149 -10.52 14.03 2.78
C ASP A 149 -9.17 13.97 2.02
N LEU A 150 -8.72 12.74 1.69
CA LEU A 150 -7.61 12.50 0.79
C LEU A 150 -8.23 12.44 -0.61
N GLY A 151 -8.18 13.58 -1.30
CA GLY A 151 -8.05 13.54 -2.76
C GLY A 151 -6.86 12.66 -3.17
N PRO A 152 -6.59 12.47 -4.48
CA PRO A 152 -5.58 11.54 -5.01
C PRO A 152 -4.14 11.75 -4.49
N SER A 153 -3.94 12.79 -3.69
CA SER A 153 -2.74 13.14 -2.96
C SER A 153 -2.52 12.25 -1.72
N ILE A 154 -2.18 10.97 -1.90
CA ILE A 154 -1.30 10.28 -0.92
C ILE A 154 0.09 10.94 -1.00
N GLY A 155 0.18 12.18 -0.56
CA GLY A 155 1.42 12.77 -0.12
C GLY A 155 1.67 12.22 1.27
N VAL A 156 2.72 11.41 1.39
CA VAL A 156 3.30 11.02 2.68
C VAL A 156 3.25 12.25 3.60
N PRO A 157 2.63 12.20 4.79
CA PRO A 157 2.84 13.24 5.77
C PRO A 157 4.32 13.12 6.15
N CYS A 158 5.18 13.92 5.51
CA CYS A 158 6.54 14.11 6.00
C CYS A 158 6.41 14.46 7.48
N GLY A 159 6.83 13.53 8.33
CA GLY A 159 6.92 13.73 9.76
C GLY A 159 7.67 15.03 9.99
N ARG A 160 6.98 16.01 10.54
CA ARG A 160 7.59 17.23 11.04
C ARG A 160 8.21 16.86 12.38
N SER A 161 9.47 16.39 12.34
CA SER A 161 10.29 16.30 13.55
C SER A 161 10.69 17.73 13.93
N ASP A 162 10.32 18.12 15.15
CA ASP A 162 10.92 19.25 15.87
C ASP A 162 12.33 18.86 16.36
#